data_AF-A0A3C0L2D8-F1
#
_entry.id   AF-A0A3C0L2D8-F1
#
_cell.length_a   1.000
_cell.length_b   1.000
_cell.length_c   1.000
_cell.angle_alpha   90.00
_cell.angle_beta   90.00
_cell.angle_gamma   90.00
#
_symmetry.space_group_name_H-M   'P 1'
#
loop_
_entity.id
_entity.type
_entity.pdbx_description
1 polymer ?
#
loop_
_entity_poly.entity_id
_entity_poly.type
_entity_poly.pdbx_seq_one_letter_code
_entity_poly.pdbx_strand_id
1 'polypeptide(L)'
;MNDAGGAFAHKAQSERLFESFWQIAPADPSVSRPGIYRAVMIGEGDQRVQIILLDTRFFRTALKTPWIPPLVGRYIPTDDPKQSMLGGAQWQWLTETLNAPAALRILVSSVQVLADGHQWEAWRMLPREQQRLLALLGTTAGQTIIVSGDRHLAGLYQAQTGEADAILEMTTSSLNLPLSQIAAVITEETGSTLLDSAFYEANFGWIAIDWAARIAQIEIRNEQNEPVRQRAVSF
;
A
#
# COMPACT_ATOMS: atom_id res chain seq x y z
N MET A 1 10.26 -6.05 -16.66
CA MET A 1 10.70 -4.65 -16.44
C MET A 1 10.42 -4.33 -14.99
N ASN A 2 11.46 -4.03 -14.20
CA ASN A 2 11.25 -3.66 -12.80
C ASN A 2 10.91 -2.17 -12.69
N ASP A 3 10.07 -1.81 -11.73
CA ASP A 3 9.70 -0.43 -11.41
C ASP A 3 9.11 0.37 -12.58
N ALA A 4 8.43 -0.29 -13.53
CA ALA A 4 7.74 0.42 -14.62
C ALA A 4 6.55 1.22 -14.08
N GLY A 5 6.22 2.34 -14.73
CA GLY A 5 5.11 3.21 -14.33
C GLY A 5 4.29 3.67 -15.53
N GLY A 6 3.71 4.87 -15.44
CA GLY A 6 2.83 5.41 -16.47
C GLY A 6 3.47 5.71 -17.82
N ALA A 7 4.81 5.68 -17.92
CA ALA A 7 5.55 5.76 -19.17
C ALA A 7 5.72 4.41 -19.88
N PHE A 8 5.28 3.31 -19.28
CA PHE A 8 5.38 1.99 -19.91
C PHE A 8 4.48 1.91 -21.15
N ALA A 9 5.11 1.65 -22.30
CA ALA A 9 4.45 1.66 -23.61
C ALA A 9 3.26 0.70 -23.72
N HIS A 10 3.28 -0.40 -22.94
CA HIS A 10 2.23 -1.43 -22.99
C HIS A 10 1.28 -1.43 -21.79
N LYS A 11 1.20 -0.33 -21.01
CA LYS A 11 0.39 -0.31 -19.79
C LYS A 11 -1.10 -0.61 -20.00
N ALA A 12 -1.68 -0.13 -21.11
CA ALA A 12 -3.08 -0.40 -21.46
C ALA A 12 -3.28 -1.85 -21.90
N GLN A 13 -2.30 -2.47 -22.56
CA GLN A 13 -2.34 -3.90 -22.87
C GLN A 13 -2.19 -4.73 -21.59
N SER A 14 -1.31 -4.33 -20.66
CA SER A 14 -1.15 -5.00 -19.37
C SER A 14 -2.42 -4.95 -18.52
N GLU A 15 -3.10 -3.81 -18.49
CA GLU A 15 -4.44 -3.65 -17.89
C GLU A 15 -5.44 -4.64 -18.49
N ARG A 16 -5.59 -4.68 -19.83
CA ARG A 16 -6.51 -5.62 -20.49
C ARG A 16 -6.17 -7.08 -20.22
N LEU A 17 -4.88 -7.42 -20.15
CA LEU A 17 -4.43 -8.78 -19.80
C LEU A 17 -4.78 -9.12 -18.34
N PHE A 18 -4.62 -8.17 -17.41
CA PHE A 18 -5.05 -8.32 -16.02
C PHE A 18 -6.56 -8.57 -15.94
N GLU A 19 -7.36 -7.74 -16.60
CA GLU A 19 -8.82 -7.86 -16.62
C GLU A 19 -9.27 -9.20 -17.21
N SER A 20 -8.61 -9.64 -18.29
CA SER A 20 -8.90 -10.92 -18.95
C SER A 20 -8.53 -12.10 -18.07
N PHE A 21 -7.35 -12.08 -17.44
CA PHE A 21 -6.88 -13.16 -16.58
C PHE A 21 -7.79 -13.36 -15.35
N TRP A 22 -8.17 -12.25 -14.71
CA TRP A 22 -9.04 -12.27 -13.54
C TRP A 22 -10.53 -12.32 -13.88
N GLN A 23 -10.87 -12.39 -15.17
CA GLN A 23 -12.25 -12.45 -15.67
C GLN A 23 -13.12 -11.33 -15.09
N ILE A 24 -12.57 -10.11 -15.06
CA ILE A 24 -13.30 -8.94 -14.59
C ILE A 24 -14.53 -8.75 -15.49
N ALA A 25 -15.70 -8.66 -14.87
CA ALA A 25 -16.96 -8.55 -15.61
C ALA A 25 -16.95 -7.29 -16.48
N PRO A 26 -17.43 -7.34 -17.74
CA PRO A 26 -17.49 -6.15 -18.61
C PRO A 26 -18.32 -4.99 -18.05
N ALA A 27 -19.24 -5.28 -17.12
CA ALA A 27 -20.06 -4.29 -16.44
C ALA A 27 -19.41 -3.73 -15.15
N ASP A 28 -18.24 -4.23 -14.74
CA ASP A 28 -17.52 -3.68 -13.59
C ASP A 28 -17.09 -2.23 -13.90
N PRO A 29 -17.39 -1.26 -13.02
CA PRO A 29 -17.00 0.13 -13.22
C PRO A 29 -15.50 0.37 -13.43
N SER A 30 -14.62 -0.55 -13.00
CA SER A 30 -13.17 -0.42 -13.26
C SER A 30 -12.84 -0.52 -14.75
N VAL A 31 -13.60 -1.29 -15.53
CA VAL A 31 -13.33 -1.52 -16.97
C VAL A 31 -13.58 -0.26 -17.81
N SER A 32 -14.37 0.70 -17.31
CA SER A 32 -14.69 1.94 -18.02
C SER A 32 -13.70 3.08 -17.79
N ARG A 33 -12.61 2.86 -17.05
CA ARG A 33 -11.62 3.89 -16.70
C ARG A 33 -10.20 3.33 -16.79
N PRO A 34 -9.17 4.16 -17.04
CA PRO A 34 -7.81 3.67 -17.10
C PRO A 34 -7.29 3.22 -15.73
N GLY A 35 -6.53 2.13 -15.69
CA GLY A 35 -5.96 1.55 -14.49
C GLY A 35 -6.90 0.59 -13.76
N ILE A 36 -6.35 -0.31 -12.97
CA ILE A 36 -7.09 -1.45 -12.39
C ILE A 36 -7.62 -1.20 -10.97
N TYR A 37 -7.67 0.06 -10.55
CA TYR A 37 -8.08 0.43 -9.19
C TYR A 37 -9.58 0.21 -8.97
N ARG A 38 -9.95 -0.28 -7.78
CA ARG A 38 -11.33 -0.63 -7.45
C ARG A 38 -11.57 -0.62 -5.94
N ALA A 39 -12.83 -0.62 -5.55
CA ALA A 39 -13.22 -0.74 -4.15
C ALA A 39 -14.34 -1.77 -3.99
N VAL A 40 -14.35 -2.44 -2.85
CA VAL A 40 -15.36 -3.42 -2.46
C VAL A 40 -15.85 -3.05 -1.07
N MET A 41 -17.16 -3.06 -0.87
CA MET A 41 -17.78 -2.90 0.44
C MET A 41 -18.24 -4.28 0.93
N ILE A 42 -17.90 -4.64 2.16
CA ILE A 42 -18.32 -5.87 2.82
C ILE A 42 -19.08 -5.51 4.09
N GLY A 43 -20.18 -6.22 4.34
CA GLY A 43 -21.06 -5.98 5.50
C GLY A 43 -22.10 -4.89 5.27
N GLU A 44 -22.84 -4.54 6.31
CA GLU A 44 -24.02 -3.67 6.25
C GLU A 44 -24.05 -2.71 7.45
N GLY A 45 -24.82 -1.62 7.34
CA GLY A 45 -25.03 -0.68 8.46
C GLY A 45 -23.74 -0.07 9.02
N ASP A 46 -23.54 -0.21 10.33
CA ASP A 46 -22.34 0.23 11.06
C ASP A 46 -21.20 -0.81 11.04
N GLN A 47 -21.46 -2.02 10.51
CA GLN A 47 -20.51 -3.11 10.37
C GLN A 47 -19.99 -3.23 8.93
N ARG A 48 -19.52 -2.10 8.38
CA ARG A 48 -19.00 -2.02 7.01
C ARG A 48 -17.47 -1.94 6.97
N VAL A 49 -16.87 -2.81 6.16
CA VAL A 49 -15.45 -2.75 5.78
C VAL A 49 -15.35 -2.34 4.32
N GLN A 50 -14.60 -1.27 4.05
CA GLN A 50 -14.29 -0.86 2.69
C GLN A 50 -12.87 -1.30 2.33
N ILE A 51 -12.74 -2.17 1.33
CA ILE A 51 -11.45 -2.55 0.76
C ILE A 51 -11.22 -1.68 -0.47
N ILE A 52 -10.11 -0.95 -0.50
CA ILE A 52 -9.77 0.00 -1.56
C ILE A 52 -8.45 -0.44 -2.17
N LEU A 53 -8.48 -0.88 -3.43
CA LEU A 53 -7.31 -1.32 -4.16
C LEU A 53 -6.81 -0.20 -5.06
N LEU A 54 -5.61 0.31 -4.77
CA LEU A 54 -4.95 1.31 -5.60
C LEU A 54 -4.12 0.64 -6.70
N ASP A 55 -4.18 1.21 -7.89
CA ASP A 55 -3.18 1.01 -8.93
C ASP A 55 -2.07 2.06 -8.77
N THR A 56 -0.89 1.67 -8.32
CA THR A 56 0.26 2.59 -8.17
C THR A 56 1.25 2.46 -9.33
N ARG A 57 0.82 1.91 -10.47
CA ARG A 57 1.65 1.65 -11.65
C ARG A 57 1.17 2.44 -12.85
N PHE A 58 -0.12 2.38 -13.18
CA PHE A 58 -0.68 2.87 -14.44
C PHE A 58 -0.44 4.37 -14.69
N PHE A 59 -0.50 5.17 -13.63
CA PHE A 59 -0.34 6.62 -13.69
C PHE A 59 1.00 7.11 -13.16
N ARG A 60 1.70 6.29 -12.39
CA ARG A 60 2.87 6.72 -11.63
C ARG A 60 3.95 7.30 -12.55
N THR A 61 4.33 8.53 -12.32
CA THR A 61 5.41 9.20 -13.05
C THR A 61 6.77 8.56 -12.72
N ALA A 62 7.77 8.80 -13.56
CA ALA A 62 9.11 8.28 -13.32
C ALA A 62 9.67 8.72 -11.95
N LEU A 63 10.35 7.78 -11.27
CA LEU A 63 11.11 8.07 -10.07
C LEU A 63 12.44 8.71 -10.41
N LYS A 64 12.96 9.52 -9.49
CA LYS A 64 14.26 10.16 -9.66
C LYS A 64 15.39 9.19 -9.29
N THR A 65 16.22 8.85 -10.27
CA THR A 65 17.45 8.11 -10.06
C THR A 65 18.62 9.10 -9.92
N PRO A 66 19.38 9.08 -8.81
CA PRO A 66 20.57 9.91 -8.66
C PRO A 66 21.72 9.38 -9.54
N TRP A 67 22.73 10.22 -9.79
CA TRP A 67 23.93 9.79 -10.53
C TRP A 67 24.72 8.71 -9.76
N ILE A 68 24.82 8.84 -8.43
CA ILE A 68 25.36 7.80 -7.55
C ILE A 68 24.19 7.11 -6.83
N PRO A 69 24.00 5.80 -7.02
CA PRO A 69 22.97 5.05 -6.31
C PRO A 69 23.17 5.11 -4.78
N PRO A 70 22.08 5.21 -4.01
CA PRO A 70 22.17 5.10 -2.57
C PRO A 70 22.53 3.68 -2.12
N LEU A 71 23.00 3.56 -0.88
CA LEU A 71 23.36 2.26 -0.29
C LEU A 71 22.15 1.34 -0.06
N VAL A 72 20.98 1.93 0.23
CA VAL A 72 19.76 1.20 0.60
C VAL A 72 18.65 1.37 -0.44
N GLY A 73 19.02 1.55 -1.72
CA GLY A 73 18.04 1.58 -2.80
C GLY A 73 18.54 2.14 -4.13
N ARG A 74 17.60 2.64 -4.93
CA ARG A 74 17.85 3.12 -6.29
C ARG A 74 17.38 4.55 -6.54
N TYR A 75 16.46 5.05 -5.71
CA TYR A 75 15.73 6.28 -5.95
C TYR A 75 15.96 7.29 -4.84
N ILE A 76 15.72 8.56 -5.15
CA ILE A 76 15.73 9.65 -4.16
C ILE A 76 14.40 10.39 -4.21
N PRO A 77 13.92 10.93 -3.07
CA PRO A 77 12.73 11.73 -3.02
C PRO A 77 12.89 13.03 -3.82
N THR A 78 11.77 13.56 -4.30
CA THR A 78 11.73 14.78 -5.11
C THR A 78 10.40 15.49 -4.95
N ASP A 79 10.46 16.79 -4.66
CA ASP A 79 9.28 17.65 -4.50
C ASP A 79 8.78 18.24 -5.83
N ASP A 80 9.06 17.59 -6.96
CA ASP A 80 8.59 18.03 -8.27
C ASP A 80 7.05 17.97 -8.33
N PRO A 81 6.35 19.12 -8.52
CA PRO A 81 4.89 19.14 -8.59
C PRO A 81 4.31 18.40 -9.81
N LYS A 82 5.13 18.01 -10.78
CA LYS A 82 4.71 17.23 -11.95
C LYS A 82 4.69 15.74 -11.69
N GLN A 83 5.29 15.27 -10.60
CA GLN A 83 5.24 13.86 -10.25
C GLN A 83 3.90 13.48 -9.65
N SER A 84 3.43 12.29 -9.99
CA SER A 84 2.19 11.75 -9.46
C SER A 84 2.30 10.24 -9.26
N MET A 85 1.68 9.73 -8.19
CA MET A 85 1.55 8.31 -7.92
C MET A 85 0.29 7.74 -8.60
N LEU A 86 -0.85 8.42 -8.43
CA LEU A 86 -2.16 7.94 -8.86
C LEU A 86 -2.69 8.65 -10.12
N GLY A 87 -2.14 9.80 -10.49
CA GLY A 87 -2.72 10.65 -11.54
C GLY A 87 -4.07 11.26 -11.15
N GLY A 88 -4.54 12.22 -11.94
CA GLY A 88 -5.74 12.99 -11.61
C GLY A 88 -7.02 12.14 -11.49
N ALA A 89 -7.22 11.19 -12.41
CA ALA A 89 -8.45 10.38 -12.47
C ALA A 89 -8.62 9.48 -11.24
N GLN A 90 -7.57 8.78 -10.84
CA GLN A 90 -7.62 7.91 -9.66
C GLN A 90 -7.62 8.71 -8.36
N TRP A 91 -6.97 9.87 -8.31
CA TRP A 91 -7.08 10.78 -7.16
C TRP A 91 -8.51 11.24 -6.93
N GLN A 92 -9.19 11.70 -7.99
CA GLN A 92 -10.58 12.09 -7.91
C GLN A 92 -11.45 10.92 -7.44
N TRP A 93 -11.29 9.76 -8.07
CA TRP A 93 -12.02 8.54 -7.70
C TRP A 93 -11.78 8.14 -6.23
N LEU A 94 -10.54 8.22 -5.74
CA LEU A 94 -10.21 7.87 -4.35
C LEU A 94 -10.91 8.80 -3.37
N THR A 95 -10.86 10.12 -3.63
CA THR A 95 -11.55 11.12 -2.81
C THR A 95 -13.06 10.86 -2.77
N GLU A 96 -13.68 10.57 -3.92
CA GLU A 96 -15.11 10.24 -3.98
C GLU A 96 -15.44 8.92 -3.27
N THR A 97 -14.58 7.91 -3.42
CA THR A 97 -14.74 6.58 -2.82
C THR A 97 -14.71 6.63 -1.29
N LEU A 98 -13.85 7.47 -0.72
CA LEU A 98 -13.70 7.62 0.73
C LEU A 98 -14.88 8.33 1.40
N ASN A 99 -15.75 9.01 0.64
CA ASN A 99 -16.99 9.60 1.16
C ASN A 99 -18.03 8.55 1.58
N ALA A 100 -17.90 7.32 1.10
CA ALA A 100 -18.78 6.24 1.52
C ALA A 100 -18.53 5.90 3.01
N PRO A 101 -19.59 5.75 3.83
CA PRO A 101 -19.44 5.40 5.23
C PRO A 101 -18.90 3.97 5.39
N ALA A 102 -17.80 3.84 6.13
CA ALA A 102 -17.24 2.57 6.55
C ALA A 102 -16.64 2.72 7.95
N ALA A 103 -16.81 1.71 8.78
CA ALA A 103 -16.21 1.65 10.11
C ALA A 103 -14.70 1.39 10.02
N LEU A 104 -14.33 0.45 9.16
CA LEU A 104 -12.95 0.08 8.89
C LEU A 104 -12.65 0.16 7.39
N ARG A 105 -11.47 0.65 7.03
CA ARG A 105 -10.96 0.68 5.66
C ARG A 105 -9.65 -0.06 5.56
N ILE A 106 -9.53 -0.87 4.51
CA ILE A 106 -8.28 -1.50 4.12
C ILE A 106 -7.84 -0.85 2.81
N LEU A 107 -6.83 0.01 2.89
CA LEU A 107 -6.24 0.65 1.72
C LEU A 107 -5.05 -0.19 1.23
N VAL A 108 -5.18 -0.80 0.06
CA VAL A 108 -4.15 -1.65 -0.53
C VAL A 108 -3.34 -0.83 -1.53
N SER A 109 -2.03 -0.73 -1.30
CA SER A 109 -1.05 -0.09 -2.16
C SER A 109 -0.02 -1.12 -2.60
N SER A 110 0.41 -1.16 -3.87
CA SER A 110 1.41 -2.16 -4.27
C SER A 110 2.80 -1.90 -3.66
N VAL A 111 3.08 -0.66 -3.25
CA VAL A 111 4.35 -0.18 -2.68
C VAL A 111 4.12 0.56 -1.36
N GLN A 112 5.15 0.73 -0.55
CA GLN A 112 5.01 1.17 0.85
C GLN A 112 4.58 2.63 0.92
N VAL A 113 3.68 2.94 1.85
CA VAL A 113 3.20 4.30 2.06
C VAL A 113 4.00 5.01 3.14
N LEU A 114 4.30 4.36 4.26
CA LEU A 114 4.88 4.93 5.47
C LEU A 114 6.37 4.62 5.60
N ALA A 115 6.83 3.49 5.07
CA ALA A 115 8.22 3.05 5.23
C ALA A 115 9.23 4.14 4.80
N ASP A 116 10.15 4.46 5.71
CA ASP A 116 11.14 5.53 5.57
C ASP A 116 12.59 5.05 5.77
N GLY A 117 12.81 3.74 5.87
CA GLY A 117 14.12 3.12 6.02
C GLY A 117 14.95 2.95 4.76
N HIS A 118 14.31 3.04 3.60
CA HIS A 118 14.89 2.61 2.34
C HIS A 118 14.68 3.59 1.19
N GLN A 119 15.38 3.34 0.09
CA GLN A 119 15.41 4.16 -1.12
C GLN A 119 14.96 3.36 -2.36
N TRP A 120 14.20 2.29 -2.15
CA TRP A 120 13.45 1.57 -3.20
C TRP A 120 12.18 2.31 -3.60
N GLU A 121 11.41 1.73 -4.52
CA GLU A 121 10.13 2.29 -4.92
C GLU A 121 9.15 2.34 -3.73
N ALA A 122 8.70 3.54 -3.39
CA ALA A 122 7.72 3.79 -2.33
C ALA A 122 7.08 5.16 -2.54
N TRP A 123 5.96 5.42 -1.85
CA TRP A 123 5.30 6.72 -1.86
C TRP A 123 6.22 7.85 -1.41
N ARG A 124 7.13 7.58 -0.48
CA ARG A 124 8.12 8.57 -0.01
C ARG A 124 9.01 9.12 -1.12
N MET A 125 9.17 8.42 -2.24
CA MET A 125 9.92 8.96 -3.39
C MET A 125 9.17 10.11 -4.09
N LEU A 126 7.87 10.25 -3.83
CA LEU A 126 7.00 11.35 -4.28
C LEU A 126 6.36 12.02 -3.04
N PRO A 127 7.12 12.79 -2.23
CA PRO A 127 6.67 13.28 -0.92
C PRO A 127 5.35 14.06 -0.96
N ARG A 128 5.11 14.85 -2.01
CA ARG A 128 3.84 15.58 -2.20
C ARG A 128 2.62 14.67 -2.31
N GLU A 129 2.75 13.55 -3.04
CA GLU A 129 1.67 12.59 -3.22
C GLU A 129 1.44 11.77 -1.95
N GLN A 130 2.52 11.40 -1.25
CA GLN A 130 2.45 10.76 0.07
C GLN A 130 1.73 11.66 1.07
N GLN A 131 2.14 12.93 1.18
CA GLN A 131 1.51 13.90 2.07
C GLN A 131 0.04 14.11 1.72
N ARG A 132 -0.30 14.20 0.43
CA ARG A 132 -1.70 14.31 -0.03
C ARG A 132 -2.53 13.09 0.39
N LEU A 133 -1.98 11.89 0.30
CA LEU A 133 -2.67 10.67 0.74
C LEU A 133 -2.92 10.70 2.24
N LEU A 134 -1.88 10.97 3.03
CA LEU A 134 -1.97 10.98 4.49
C LEU A 134 -2.94 12.07 4.99
N ALA A 135 -2.96 13.24 4.36
CA ALA A 135 -3.91 14.30 4.69
C ALA A 135 -5.37 13.90 4.36
N LEU A 136 -5.60 13.24 3.22
CA LEU A 136 -6.92 12.73 2.85
C LEU A 136 -7.40 11.66 3.84
N LEU A 137 -6.52 10.72 4.21
CA LEU A 137 -6.86 9.68 5.19
C LEU A 137 -7.11 10.24 6.59
N GLY A 138 -6.31 11.21 7.04
CA GLY A 138 -6.48 11.85 8.35
C GLY A 138 -7.78 12.65 8.51
N THR A 139 -8.50 12.92 7.42
CA THR A 139 -9.83 13.56 7.44
C THR A 139 -10.97 12.60 7.06
N THR A 140 -10.65 11.36 6.71
CA THR A 140 -11.64 10.33 6.36
C THR A 140 -12.26 9.75 7.62
N ALA A 141 -13.59 9.71 7.70
CA ALA A 141 -14.29 9.18 8.86
C ALA A 141 -14.23 7.65 8.92
N GLY A 142 -13.74 7.08 10.02
CA GLY A 142 -13.54 5.64 10.24
C GLY A 142 -12.07 5.23 10.11
N GLN A 143 -11.67 4.14 10.76
CA GLN A 143 -10.27 3.77 10.85
C GLN A 143 -9.73 3.24 9.52
N THR A 144 -8.51 3.61 9.16
CA THR A 144 -7.81 3.08 7.98
C THR A 144 -6.59 2.26 8.38
N ILE A 145 -6.46 1.09 7.77
CA ILE A 145 -5.27 0.23 7.80
C ILE A 145 -4.74 0.16 6.36
N ILE A 146 -3.44 0.43 6.19
CA ILE A 146 -2.77 0.29 4.90
C ILE A 146 -2.15 -1.11 4.79
N VAL A 147 -2.26 -1.73 3.62
CA VAL A 147 -1.56 -2.98 3.30
C VAL A 147 -0.68 -2.75 2.07
N SER A 148 0.58 -3.18 2.15
CA SER A 148 1.55 -3.01 1.05
C SER A 148 2.47 -4.21 0.81
N GLY A 149 3.19 -4.21 -0.32
CA GLY A 149 3.97 -5.35 -0.83
C GLY A 149 5.38 -4.98 -1.31
N ASP A 150 5.80 -5.40 -2.50
CA ASP A 150 7.05 -5.06 -3.24
C ASP A 150 8.41 -5.43 -2.62
N ARG A 151 8.56 -5.43 -1.29
CA ARG A 151 9.88 -5.40 -0.63
C ARG A 151 10.53 -6.75 -0.34
N HIS A 152 9.85 -7.85 -0.59
CA HIS A 152 10.33 -9.20 -0.23
C HIS A 152 10.62 -9.38 1.27
N LEU A 153 10.10 -8.49 2.12
CA LEU A 153 10.10 -8.56 3.58
C LEU A 153 8.70 -8.20 4.10
N ALA A 154 8.55 -8.29 5.42
CA ALA A 154 7.38 -7.86 6.15
C ALA A 154 7.73 -6.80 7.20
N GLY A 155 6.80 -5.91 7.52
CA GLY A 155 6.98 -4.91 8.55
C GLY A 155 5.67 -4.26 8.97
N LEU A 156 5.62 -3.79 10.22
CA LEU A 156 4.55 -2.93 10.72
C LEU A 156 5.08 -1.52 10.88
N TYR A 157 4.42 -0.57 10.24
CA TYR A 157 4.80 0.83 10.26
C TYR A 157 3.65 1.66 10.79
N GLN A 158 3.96 2.73 11.50
CA GLN A 158 2.96 3.64 12.04
C GLN A 158 3.40 5.08 11.85
N ALA A 159 2.44 5.94 11.46
CA ALA A 159 2.66 7.36 11.34
C ALA A 159 1.48 8.14 11.89
N GLN A 160 1.77 9.25 12.56
CA GLN A 160 0.77 10.17 13.07
C GLN A 160 0.33 11.13 11.97
N THR A 161 -0.97 11.32 11.79
CA THR A 161 -1.53 12.28 10.81
C THR A 161 -2.19 13.46 11.51
N GLY A 162 -1.38 14.42 11.97
CA GLY A 162 -1.88 15.54 12.75
C GLY A 162 -2.51 15.09 14.07
N GLU A 163 -3.71 15.56 14.38
CA GLU A 163 -4.47 15.19 15.58
C GLU A 163 -5.30 13.90 15.42
N ALA A 164 -5.39 13.34 14.21
CA ALA A 164 -6.14 12.11 13.96
C ALA A 164 -5.43 10.88 14.55
N ASP A 165 -6.15 9.76 14.66
CA ASP A 165 -5.55 8.49 15.07
C ASP A 165 -4.39 8.11 14.14
N ALA A 166 -3.42 7.39 14.70
CA ALA A 166 -2.26 6.95 13.94
C ALA A 166 -2.69 6.00 12.82
N ILE A 167 -2.11 6.20 11.63
CA ILE A 167 -2.30 5.29 10.51
C ILE A 167 -1.29 4.16 10.64
N LEU A 168 -1.79 2.95 10.54
CA LEU A 168 -1.00 1.73 10.57
C LEU A 168 -0.86 1.16 9.16
N GLU A 169 0.35 0.74 8.81
CA GLU A 169 0.64 0.00 7.60
C GLU A 169 1.23 -1.37 7.92
N MET A 170 0.69 -2.39 7.27
CA MET A 170 1.22 -3.75 7.25
C MET A 170 1.81 -4.04 5.87
N THR A 171 3.14 -4.03 5.77
CA THR A 171 3.83 -4.54 4.59
C THR A 171 3.98 -6.06 4.74
N THR A 172 3.50 -6.80 3.75
CA THR A 172 3.63 -8.26 3.67
C THR A 172 3.90 -8.64 2.22
N SER A 173 5.10 -9.14 1.93
CA SER A 173 5.59 -9.22 0.55
C SER A 173 6.36 -10.48 0.19
N SER A 174 6.60 -11.39 1.13
CA SER A 174 7.60 -12.46 0.96
C SER A 174 7.01 -13.85 0.70
N LEU A 175 5.73 -13.96 0.32
CA LEU A 175 5.02 -15.24 0.28
C LEU A 175 5.75 -16.35 -0.50
N ASN A 176 6.38 -16.00 -1.62
CA ASN A 176 7.06 -16.96 -2.51
C ASN A 176 8.55 -16.66 -2.76
N LEU A 177 9.05 -15.48 -2.38
CA LEU A 177 10.43 -15.08 -2.59
C LEU A 177 10.89 -14.17 -1.45
N PRO A 178 11.24 -14.72 -0.27
CA PRO A 178 11.74 -13.92 0.84
C PRO A 178 13.12 -13.35 0.57
N LEU A 179 13.40 -12.18 1.15
CA LEU A 179 14.68 -11.48 0.99
C LEU A 179 15.86 -12.34 1.47
N SER A 180 15.65 -13.17 2.50
CA SER A 180 16.62 -14.16 3.00
C SER A 180 17.11 -15.15 1.96
N GLN A 181 16.32 -15.44 0.92
CA GLN A 181 16.69 -16.36 -0.16
C GLN A 181 17.45 -15.68 -1.31
N ILE A 182 17.30 -14.37 -1.47
CA ILE A 182 17.86 -13.63 -2.62
C ILE A 182 19.00 -12.67 -2.24
N ALA A 183 19.23 -12.43 -0.95
CA ALA A 183 20.30 -11.57 -0.45
C ALA A 183 21.24 -12.35 0.48
N ALA A 184 22.52 -12.45 0.10
CA ALA A 184 23.54 -13.10 0.93
C ALA A 184 23.87 -12.33 2.22
N VAL A 185 23.66 -11.01 2.21
CA VAL A 185 23.78 -10.13 3.38
C VAL A 185 22.55 -9.23 3.40
N ILE A 186 21.77 -9.34 4.47
CA ILE A 186 20.61 -8.47 4.69
C ILE A 186 21.08 -7.25 5.47
N THR A 187 20.96 -6.07 4.87
CA THR A 187 20.99 -4.82 5.62
C THR A 187 19.66 -4.67 6.34
N GLU A 188 19.70 -4.49 7.65
CA GLU A 188 18.49 -4.31 8.45
C GLU A 188 17.73 -3.07 7.99
N GLU A 189 16.44 -3.23 7.69
CA GLU A 189 15.54 -2.12 7.43
C GLU A 189 15.30 -1.37 8.74
N THR A 190 15.63 -0.09 8.72
CA THR A 190 15.43 0.85 9.83
C THR A 190 14.33 1.83 9.46
N GLY A 191 14.13 2.90 10.21
CA GLY A 191 13.16 3.94 9.87
C GLY A 191 12.46 4.47 11.10
N SER A 192 12.03 5.73 11.06
CA SER A 192 11.31 6.34 12.19
C SER A 192 9.87 5.82 12.33
N THR A 193 9.33 5.23 11.26
CA THR A 193 7.96 4.70 11.22
C THR A 193 7.86 3.22 11.57
N LEU A 194 8.97 2.48 11.54
CA LEU A 194 9.00 1.06 11.82
C LEU A 194 8.77 0.82 13.32
N LEU A 195 7.77 0.01 13.68
CA LEU A 195 7.37 -0.17 15.08
C LEU A 195 8.26 -1.15 15.86
N ASP A 196 8.72 -2.21 15.19
CA ASP A 196 9.55 -3.26 15.79
C ASP A 196 10.80 -3.44 14.89
N SER A 197 10.95 -4.62 14.29
CA SER A 197 11.92 -4.88 13.24
C SER A 197 11.23 -5.55 12.05
N ALA A 198 11.81 -5.41 10.86
CA ALA A 198 11.33 -6.14 9.70
C ALA A 198 11.51 -7.66 9.85
N PHE A 199 10.70 -8.43 9.14
CA PHE A 199 10.75 -9.88 9.06
C PHE A 199 11.09 -10.31 7.63
N TYR A 200 12.16 -11.07 7.45
CA TYR A 200 12.77 -11.31 6.14
C TYR A 200 12.46 -12.67 5.51
N GLU A 201 11.80 -13.55 6.26
CA GLU A 201 11.37 -14.87 5.79
C GLU A 201 9.97 -14.80 5.15
N ALA A 202 9.54 -15.92 4.57
CA ALA A 202 8.24 -16.03 3.93
C ALA A 202 7.10 -15.75 4.93
N ASN A 203 6.14 -14.94 4.48
CA ASN A 203 5.06 -14.43 5.32
C ASN A 203 3.80 -14.08 4.53
N PHE A 204 2.71 -13.89 5.27
CA PHE A 204 1.44 -13.34 4.78
C PHE A 204 0.76 -12.46 5.84
N GLY A 205 -0.12 -11.58 5.38
CA GLY A 205 -0.90 -10.67 6.22
C GLY A 205 -2.20 -11.28 6.75
N TRP A 206 -2.35 -11.14 8.07
CA TRP A 206 -3.45 -11.43 8.98
C TRP A 206 -4.39 -10.26 9.28
N ILE A 207 -5.69 -10.23 8.96
CA ILE A 207 -6.60 -9.23 9.57
C ILE A 207 -7.85 -9.90 10.10
N ALA A 208 -8.00 -9.96 11.42
CA ALA A 208 -9.20 -10.43 12.10
C ALA A 208 -9.98 -9.25 12.69
N ILE A 209 -11.30 -9.23 12.49
CA ILE A 209 -12.16 -8.13 12.91
C ILE A 209 -13.12 -8.63 13.99
N ASP A 210 -13.01 -8.05 15.19
CA ASP A 210 -13.98 -8.21 16.27
C ASP A 210 -14.92 -7.00 16.27
N TRP A 211 -16.14 -7.21 15.77
CA TRP A 211 -17.16 -6.17 15.73
C TRP A 211 -17.73 -5.78 17.09
N ALA A 212 -17.75 -6.72 18.05
CA ALA A 212 -18.28 -6.46 19.39
C ALA A 212 -17.32 -5.60 20.19
N ALA A 213 -16.02 -5.91 20.11
CA ALA A 213 -14.96 -5.12 20.75
C ALA A 213 -14.55 -3.88 19.92
N ARG A 214 -14.94 -3.82 18.65
CA ARG A 214 -14.52 -2.78 17.68
C ARG A 214 -12.99 -2.72 17.52
N ILE A 215 -12.39 -3.89 17.39
CA ILE A 215 -10.94 -4.07 17.28
C ILE A 215 -10.61 -4.88 16.03
N ALA A 216 -9.67 -4.38 15.22
CA ALA A 216 -9.04 -5.10 14.14
C ALA A 216 -7.66 -5.58 14.61
N GLN A 217 -7.50 -6.88 14.74
CA GLN A 217 -6.21 -7.51 15.03
C GLN A 217 -5.48 -7.72 13.70
N ILE A 218 -4.37 -7.01 13.52
CA ILE A 218 -3.49 -7.19 12.38
C ILE A 218 -2.28 -8.02 12.77
N GLU A 219 -1.88 -8.95 11.89
CA GLU A 219 -0.80 -9.88 12.13
C GLU A 219 0.02 -10.09 10.87
N ILE A 220 1.32 -10.25 11.02
CA ILE A 220 2.16 -10.85 10.00
C ILE A 220 2.45 -12.25 10.48
N ARG A 221 2.17 -13.26 9.64
CA ARG A 221 2.34 -14.67 9.99
C ARG A 221 3.43 -15.33 9.14
N ASN A 222 4.18 -16.25 9.72
CA ASN A 222 5.15 -17.09 9.00
C ASN A 222 4.46 -18.26 8.28
N GLU A 223 5.23 -19.09 7.56
CA GLU A 223 4.72 -20.27 6.84
C GLU A 223 4.07 -21.32 7.76
N GLN A 224 4.40 -21.32 9.04
CA GLN A 224 3.81 -22.19 10.07
C GLN A 224 2.51 -21.61 10.66
N ASN A 225 2.01 -20.49 10.11
CA ASN A 225 0.82 -19.77 10.56
C ASN A 225 0.96 -19.18 11.97
N GLU A 226 2.19 -18.91 12.42
CA GLU A 226 2.49 -18.28 13.71
C GLU A 226 2.64 -16.75 13.51
N PRO A 227 2.03 -15.92 14.38
CA PRO A 227 2.19 -14.47 14.31
C PRO A 227 3.61 -14.07 14.70
N VAL A 228 4.34 -13.47 13.77
CA VAL A 228 5.69 -12.93 13.99
C VAL A 228 5.68 -11.44 14.30
N ARG A 229 4.66 -10.71 13.85
CA ARG A 229 4.36 -9.31 14.23
C ARG A 229 2.87 -9.17 14.40
N GLN A 230 2.44 -8.29 15.31
CA GLN A 230 1.01 -8.06 15.52
C GLN A 230 0.73 -6.71 16.17
N ARG A 231 -0.44 -6.14 15.88
CA ARG A 231 -0.99 -4.94 16.53
C ARG A 231 -2.52 -4.99 16.50
N ALA A 232 -3.15 -4.43 17.53
CA ALA A 232 -4.58 -4.20 17.58
C ALA A 232 -4.88 -2.75 17.20
N VAL A 233 -5.95 -2.54 16.43
CA VAL A 233 -6.43 -1.21 16.03
C VAL A 233 -7.90 -1.07 16.39
N SER A 234 -8.25 -0.08 17.20
CA SER A 234 -9.64 0.25 17.51
C SER A 234 -10.29 1.00 16.34
N PHE A 235 -11.59 0.82 16.10
CA PHE A 235 -12.29 1.47 14.98
C PHE A 235 -13.79 1.74 15.20
#